data_AF-A0A8C8UIH9-F1
#
_entry.id   AF-A0A8C8UIH9-F1
#
_cell.length_a   1.000
_cell.length_b   1.000
_cell.length_c   1.000
_cell.angle_alpha   90.00
_cell.angle_beta   90.00
_cell.angle_gamma   90.00
#
_symmetry.space_group_name_H-M   'P 1'
#
loop_
_entity.id
_entity.type
_entity.pdbx_description
1 polymer ?
#
loop_
_entity_poly.entity_id
_entity_poly.type
_entity_poly.pdbx_seq_one_letter_code
_entity_poly.pdbx_strand_id
1 'polypeptide(L)'
;MTTDEGSSDNGENPAAAVAEQGEDITTRKDRGVLKIVKRVGTSEEAPMIGDKVYVHYKGKLSNGKKFDSTYDRNEPFVFNLGKGKRIFAMLS
;
A
#
# COMPACT_ATOMS: atom_id res chain seq x y z
N MET A 1 9.85 14.26 -20.31
CA MET A 1 8.81 14.96 -19.54
C MET A 1 7.51 14.20 -19.77
N THR A 2 6.96 13.56 -18.75
CA THR A 2 5.67 12.86 -18.84
C THR A 2 4.82 13.36 -17.69
N THR A 3 3.64 13.86 -18.04
CA THR A 3 2.68 14.54 -17.20
C THR A 3 1.99 13.53 -16.28
N ASP A 4 2.09 13.77 -14.97
CA ASP A 4 1.28 13.09 -13.96
C ASP A 4 -0.17 13.60 -14.10
N GLU A 5 -1.00 12.84 -14.80
CA GLU A 5 -2.44 13.08 -14.79
C GLU A 5 -2.98 12.67 -13.42
N GLY A 6 -3.32 13.70 -12.64
CA GLY A 6 -4.01 13.59 -11.37
C GLY A 6 -5.24 12.72 -11.52
N SER A 7 -5.18 11.52 -10.94
CA SER A 7 -6.38 10.70 -10.73
C SER A 7 -7.28 11.43 -9.76
N SER A 8 -8.43 11.86 -10.28
CA SER A 8 -9.54 12.45 -9.56
C SER A 8 -9.81 11.67 -8.28
N ASP A 9 -9.78 12.38 -7.15
CA ASP A 9 -10.24 11.93 -5.84
C ASP A 9 -11.76 11.79 -5.93
N ASN A 10 -12.24 10.70 -6.53
CA ASN A 10 -13.62 10.27 -6.37
C ASN A 10 -13.83 10.03 -4.88
N GLY A 11 -14.78 10.74 -4.27
CA GLY A 11 -15.07 10.73 -2.83
C GLY A 11 -15.52 9.39 -2.23
N GLU A 12 -15.12 8.26 -2.80
CA GLU A 12 -15.20 6.96 -2.17
C GLU A 12 -14.14 6.86 -1.08
N ASN A 13 -14.58 6.57 0.15
CA ASN A 13 -13.66 6.26 1.24
C ASN A 13 -12.87 4.99 0.87
N PRO A 14 -11.57 5.07 0.53
CA PRO A 14 -10.82 3.91 0.05
C PRO A 14 -10.70 2.81 1.12
N ALA A 15 -10.83 3.17 2.40
CA ALA A 15 -10.87 2.20 3.49
C ALA A 15 -12.17 1.36 3.49
N ALA A 16 -13.31 1.97 3.11
CA ALA A 16 -14.58 1.25 3.02
C ALA A 16 -14.56 0.25 1.85
N ALA A 17 -14.07 0.66 0.68
CA ALA A 17 -13.92 -0.22 -0.48
C ALA A 17 -13.05 -1.45 -0.15
N VAL A 18 -11.91 -1.25 0.53
CA VAL A 18 -11.03 -2.36 0.95
C VAL A 18 -11.69 -3.25 2.01
N ALA A 19 -12.49 -2.70 2.91
CA ALA A 19 -13.20 -3.49 3.91
C ALA A 19 -14.28 -4.41 3.30
N GLU A 20 -14.98 -3.91 2.27
CA GLU A 20 -16.07 -4.64 1.61
C GLU A 20 -15.56 -5.63 0.55
N GLN A 21 -14.65 -5.20 -0.32
CA GLN A 21 -14.25 -5.93 -1.53
C GLN A 21 -12.79 -6.41 -1.50
N GLY A 22 -12.05 -6.13 -0.43
CA GLY A 22 -10.64 -6.48 -0.33
C GLY A 22 -10.40 -7.98 -0.30
N GLU A 23 -9.37 -8.40 -1.06
CA GLU A 23 -8.87 -9.77 -1.04
C GLU A 23 -8.11 -10.05 0.26
N ASP A 24 -8.45 -11.13 0.94
CA ASP A 24 -7.73 -11.58 2.13
C ASP A 24 -6.45 -12.34 1.75
N ILE A 25 -5.30 -11.70 1.97
CA ILE A 25 -3.98 -12.26 1.66
C ILE A 25 -3.33 -12.96 2.86
N THR A 26 -4.04 -13.10 3.98
CA THR A 26 -3.50 -13.77 5.17
C THR A 26 -3.48 -15.29 4.99
N THR A 27 -2.46 -15.95 5.52
CA THR A 27 -2.37 -17.42 5.52
C THR A 27 -3.50 -18.07 6.31
N ARG A 28 -3.94 -17.43 7.40
CA ARG A 28 -5.02 -17.92 8.27
C ARG A 28 -6.42 -17.59 7.76
N LYS A 29 -6.53 -16.79 6.69
CA LYS A 29 -7.80 -16.30 6.13
C LYS A 29 -8.71 -15.67 7.19
N ASP A 30 -8.11 -14.86 8.05
CA ASP A 30 -8.78 -14.23 9.18
C ASP A 30 -9.13 -12.75 8.93
N ARG A 31 -9.00 -12.28 7.69
CA ARG A 31 -9.22 -10.91 7.25
C ARG A 31 -8.34 -9.87 7.99
N GLY A 32 -7.23 -10.29 8.59
CA GLY A 32 -6.31 -9.38 9.28
C GLY A 32 -5.56 -8.42 8.33
N VAL A 33 -5.41 -8.79 7.06
CA VAL A 33 -4.83 -7.95 6.00
C VAL A 33 -5.65 -8.12 4.71
N LEU A 34 -6.26 -7.03 4.25
CA LEU A 34 -7.04 -6.97 3.03
C LEU A 34 -6.33 -6.10 1.98
N LYS A 35 -6.40 -6.51 0.72
CA LYS A 35 -5.74 -5.83 -0.41
C LYS A 35 -6.73 -5.54 -1.53
N ILE A 36 -6.63 -4.33 -2.09
CA ILE A 36 -7.18 -3.98 -3.41
C ILE A 36 -6.05 -3.38 -4.24
N VAL A 37 -5.97 -3.76 -5.52
CA VAL A 37 -5.00 -3.19 -6.46
C VAL A 37 -5.61 -1.95 -7.09
N LYS A 38 -5.09 -0.77 -6.74
CA LYS A 38 -5.52 0.51 -7.37
C LYS A 38 -4.94 0.72 -8.77
N ARG A 39 -3.72 0.23 -8.99
CA ARG A 39 -3.02 0.29 -10.28
C ARG A 39 -2.21 -0.98 -10.45
N VAL A 40 -2.42 -1.67 -11.58
CA VAL A 40 -1.67 -2.89 -11.92
C VAL A 40 -0.23 -2.52 -12.27
N GLY A 41 0.72 -3.35 -11.82
CA GLY A 41 2.13 -3.19 -12.15
C GLY A 41 2.44 -3.55 -13.60
N THR A 42 3.63 -3.21 -14.06
CA THR A 42 4.09 -3.53 -15.42
C THR A 42 4.83 -4.86 -15.51
N SER A 43 5.10 -5.51 -14.37
CA SER A 43 5.80 -6.78 -14.28
C SER A 43 4.95 -7.79 -13.53
N GLU A 44 5.02 -9.04 -13.97
CA GLU A 44 4.44 -10.20 -13.28
C GLU A 44 5.36 -10.71 -12.15
N GLU A 45 6.59 -10.22 -12.07
CA GLU A 45 7.54 -10.60 -11.02
C GLU A 45 7.20 -9.92 -9.70
N ALA A 46 7.06 -10.72 -8.64
CA ALA A 46 6.90 -10.26 -7.27
C ALA A 46 8.24 -10.35 -6.50
N PRO A 47 8.52 -9.41 -5.57
CA PRO A 47 9.75 -9.44 -4.78
C PRO A 47 9.79 -10.67 -3.85
N MET A 48 10.98 -11.24 -3.70
CA MET A 48 11.24 -12.39 -2.84
C MET A 48 11.75 -11.98 -1.45
N ILE A 49 11.74 -12.94 -0.53
CA ILE A 49 12.30 -12.74 0.82
C ILE A 49 13.78 -12.38 0.70
N GLY A 50 14.17 -11.27 1.31
CA GLY A 50 15.53 -10.75 1.31
C GLY A 50 15.78 -9.64 0.30
N ASP A 51 14.90 -9.46 -0.69
CA ASP A 51 15.04 -8.43 -1.72
C ASP A 51 14.95 -7.02 -1.12
N LYS A 52 15.74 -6.11 -1.69
CA LYS A 52 15.67 -4.69 -1.37
C LYS A 52 14.52 -4.07 -2.15
N VAL A 53 13.49 -3.60 -1.44
CA VAL A 53 12.30 -2.98 -2.03
C VAL A 53 12.26 -1.48 -1.74
N TYR A 54 11.68 -0.74 -2.68
CA TYR A 54 11.53 0.71 -2.66
C TYR A 54 10.04 1.00 -2.77
N VAL A 55 9.46 1.71 -1.79
CA VAL A 55 8.03 1.97 -1.76
C VAL A 55 7.72 3.42 -1.46
N HIS A 56 6.69 3.94 -2.13
CA HIS A 56 5.97 5.12 -1.67
C HIS A 56 4.66 4.71 -1.02
N TYR A 57 4.30 5.39 0.07
CA TYR A 57 3.10 5.11 0.83
C TYR A 57 2.46 6.34 1.44
N LYS A 58 1.19 6.16 1.84
CA LYS A 58 0.45 7.06 2.72
C LYS A 58 -0.30 6.23 3.77
N GLY A 59 0.04 6.42 5.04
CA GLY A 59 -0.59 5.76 6.18
C GLY A 59 -1.70 6.63 6.79
N LYS A 60 -2.89 6.05 6.99
CA LYS A 60 -4.02 6.68 7.68
C LYS A 60 -4.52 5.79 8.82
N LEU A 61 -5.01 6.41 9.90
CA LEU A 61 -5.72 5.73 10.99
C LEU A 61 -7.17 5.44 10.59
N SER A 62 -7.88 4.64 11.40
CA SER A 62 -9.31 4.32 11.18
C SER A 62 -10.23 5.54 11.15
N ASN A 63 -9.85 6.63 11.83
CA ASN A 63 -10.54 7.92 11.79
C ASN A 63 -10.17 8.77 10.56
N GLY A 64 -9.40 8.24 9.61
CA GLY A 64 -8.96 8.92 8.40
C GLY A 64 -7.76 9.85 8.56
N LYS A 65 -7.30 10.12 9.80
CA LYS A 65 -6.14 10.99 10.05
C LYS A 65 -4.86 10.35 9.49
N LYS A 66 -4.15 11.10 8.64
CA LYS A 66 -2.81 10.71 8.15
C LYS A 66 -1.83 10.67 9.33
N PHE A 67 -1.08 9.58 9.48
CA PHE A 67 -0.02 9.47 10.49
C PHE A 67 1.38 9.54 9.89
N ASP A 68 1.56 9.06 8.65
CA ASP A 68 2.85 9.12 7.95
C ASP A 68 2.67 9.02 6.42
N SER A 69 3.62 9.53 5.64
CA SER A 69 3.62 9.51 4.18
C SER A 69 5.03 9.76 3.64
N THR A 70 5.50 8.89 2.75
CA THR A 70 6.78 9.12 2.05
C THR A 70 6.69 10.27 1.06
N TYR A 71 5.49 10.53 0.53
CA TYR A 71 5.26 11.66 -0.38
C TYR A 71 5.47 13.00 0.32
N ASP A 72 5.29 13.07 1.64
CA ASP A 72 5.56 14.30 2.40
C ASP A 72 7.07 14.59 2.50
N ARG A 73 7.90 13.55 2.39
CA ARG A 73 9.36 13.63 2.44
C ARG A 73 10.04 13.64 1.07
N ASN A 74 9.28 13.41 0.00
CA ASN A 74 9.80 13.26 -1.37
C ASN A 74 10.91 12.20 -1.52
N GLU A 75 10.91 11.18 -0.65
CA GLU A 75 11.92 10.11 -0.66
C GLU A 75 11.23 8.75 -0.42
N PRO A 76 11.57 7.70 -1.20
CA PRO A 76 11.01 6.37 -0.99
C PRO A 76 11.51 5.77 0.32
N PHE A 77 10.67 4.93 0.93
CA PHE A 77 11.12 4.08 2.02
C PHE A 77 11.78 2.82 1.45
N VAL A 78 12.98 2.49 1.95
CA VAL A 78 13.79 1.37 1.44
C VAL A 78 14.07 0.36 2.54
N PHE A 79 13.76 -0.91 2.29
CA PHE A 79 13.99 -1.99 3.25
C PHE A 79 14.20 -3.35 2.57
N ASN A 80 14.72 -4.33 3.33
CA ASN A 80 14.83 -5.72 2.88
C ASN A 80 13.57 -6.50 3.28
N LEU A 81 12.88 -7.10 2.31
CA LEU A 81 11.62 -7.82 2.52
C LEU A 81 11.83 -9.07 3.39
N GLY A 82 10.88 -9.37 4.28
CA GLY A 82 10.87 -10.60 5.08
C GLY A 82 11.88 -10.68 6.24
N LYS A 83 12.74 -9.66 6.46
CA LYS A 83 13.74 -9.65 7.54
C LYS A 83 13.28 -8.97 8.84
N GLY A 84 12.00 -9.06 9.17
CA GLY A 84 11.45 -8.54 10.44
C GLY A 84 11.29 -7.01 10.53
N LYS A 85 11.68 -6.24 9.52
CA LYS A 85 11.27 -4.83 9.38
C LYS A 85 9.81 -4.80 8.96
N ARG A 86 8.92 -4.62 9.93
CA ARG A 86 7.46 -4.63 9.72
C ARG A 86 6.96 -3.22 9.47
N ILE A 87 6.30 -3.02 8.34
CA ILE A 87 5.26 -2.00 8.18
C ILE A 87 3.94 -2.72 8.45
N PHE A 88 3.25 -2.37 9.54
CA PHE A 88 1.92 -2.92 9.81
C PHE A 88 0.96 -2.30 8.78
N ALA A 89 0.44 -3.13 7.86
CA ALA A 89 -0.63 -2.89 6.88
C ALA A 89 -0.71 -1.47 6.28
N MET A 90 -0.27 -1.34 5.04
CA MET A 90 -0.34 -0.10 4.27
C MET A 90 -1.46 -0.19 3.25
N LEU A 91 -2.49 0.64 3.40
CA LEU A 91 -3.46 0.92 2.34
C LEU A 91 -2.71 1.64 1.22
N SER A 92 -2.45 0.97 0.09
CA SER A 92 -2.06 1.64 -1.17
C SER A 92 -3.27 2.33 -1.76
#